data_AF-A0A8T0QWL4-F1
#
_entry.id   AF-A0A8T0QWL4-F1
#
_cell.length_a   1.000
_cell.length_b   1.000
_cell.length_c   1.000
_cell.angle_alpha   90.00
_cell.angle_beta   90.00
_cell.angle_gamma   90.00
#
_symmetry.space_group_name_H-M   'P 1'
#
loop_
_entity.id
_entity.type
_entity.pdbx_description
1 polymer ?
#
loop_
_entity_poly.entity_id
_entity_poly.type
_entity_poly.pdbx_seq_one_letter_code
_entity_poly.pdbx_strand_id
1 'polypeptide(L)'
;MEEAPNKRTDAFANLMDDVVVEILRFLPGRSLFYCKLVCKSWKRLILDSKYLKLLPQTMADFFYDTYEGYRHFTNVTGEPPSLKFLRFSMDNVAVSDCCNGLILC
;
A
#
# COMPACT_ATOMS: atom_id res chain seq x y z
N MET A 1 17.28 31.43 -23.21
CA MET A 1 16.66 32.09 -22.04
C MET A 1 16.12 30.98 -21.18
N GLU A 2 16.87 30.62 -20.14
CA GLU A 2 16.43 29.66 -19.12
C GLU A 2 15.50 30.44 -18.19
N GLU A 3 14.20 30.22 -18.33
CA GLU A 3 13.19 30.90 -17.54
C GLU A 3 13.32 30.42 -16.09
N ALA A 4 13.70 31.34 -15.18
CA ALA A 4 13.91 31.01 -13.79
C ALA A 4 12.62 30.42 -13.18
N PRO A 5 12.70 29.33 -12.39
CA PRO A 5 11.52 28.69 -11.81
C PRO A 5 10.74 29.70 -10.96
N ASN A 6 9.51 29.99 -11.39
CA ASN A 6 8.62 30.89 -10.67
C ASN A 6 8.12 30.15 -9.43
N LYS A 7 8.62 30.55 -8.26
CA LYS A 7 8.31 29.97 -6.94
C LYS A 7 6.80 29.80 -6.66
N ARG A 8 5.94 30.64 -7.26
CA ARG A 8 4.48 30.53 -7.10
C ARG A 8 3.89 29.32 -7.82
N THR A 9 4.39 29.02 -9.00
CA THR A 9 3.99 27.85 -9.80
C THR A 9 4.39 26.55 -9.11
N ASP A 10 5.57 26.50 -8.51
CA ASP A 10 6.03 25.34 -7.75
C ASP A 10 5.21 25.12 -6.48
N ALA A 11 4.86 26.19 -5.76
CA ALA A 11 3.98 26.12 -4.60
C ALA A 11 2.58 25.60 -4.97
N PHE A 12 2.04 26.08 -6.09
CA PHE A 12 0.74 25.62 -6.59
C PHE A 12 0.77 24.15 -7.05
N ALA A 13 1.85 23.72 -7.71
CA ALA A 13 2.04 22.33 -8.11
C ALA A 13 2.11 21.40 -6.89
N ASN A 14 2.86 21.79 -5.85
CA ASN A 14 2.92 21.04 -4.59
C ASN A 14 1.55 20.95 -3.91
N LEU A 15 0.78 22.05 -3.88
CA LEU A 15 -0.57 22.06 -3.33
C LEU A 15 -1.50 21.08 -4.08
N MET A 16 -1.43 21.05 -5.42
CA MET A 16 -2.21 20.08 -6.19
C MET A 16 -1.76 18.63 -5.94
N ASP A 17 -0.46 18.39 -5.84
CA ASP A 17 0.09 17.07 -5.53
C ASP A 17 -0.40 16.59 -4.16
N ASP A 18 -0.40 17.46 -3.14
CA ASP A 18 -0.90 17.14 -1.79
C ASP A 18 -2.41 16.80 -1.82
N VAL A 19 -3.24 17.55 -2.56
CA VAL A 19 -4.68 17.26 -2.71
C VAL A 19 -4.91 15.93 -3.43
N VAL A 20 -4.16 15.64 -4.49
CA VAL A 20 -4.24 14.35 -5.20
C VAL A 20 -3.88 13.22 -4.25
N VAL A 21 -2.82 13.36 -3.46
CA VAL A 21 -2.43 12.35 -2.47
C VAL A 21 -3.56 12.17 -1.46
N GLU A 22 -4.16 13.23 -0.94
CA GLU A 22 -5.28 13.14 0.00
C GLU A 22 -6.45 12.32 -0.57
N ILE A 23 -6.83 12.53 -1.83
CA ILE A 23 -7.83 11.71 -2.53
C ILE A 23 -7.38 10.24 -2.61
N LEU A 24 -6.14 10.00 -3.04
CA LEU A 24 -5.60 8.64 -3.21
C LEU A 24 -5.57 7.85 -1.89
N ARG A 25 -5.42 8.53 -0.74
CA ARG A 25 -5.41 7.89 0.58
C ARG A 25 -6.74 7.24 0.95
N PHE A 26 -7.85 7.73 0.41
CA PHE A 26 -9.18 7.17 0.67
C PHE A 26 -9.51 5.96 -0.20
N LEU A 27 -8.66 5.62 -1.17
CA LEU A 27 -8.92 4.51 -2.09
C LEU A 27 -8.45 3.17 -1.50
N PRO A 28 -9.19 2.07 -1.72
CA PRO A 28 -8.69 0.73 -1.46
C PRO A 28 -7.37 0.47 -2.22
N GLY A 29 -6.46 -0.32 -1.65
CA GLY A 29 -5.16 -0.60 -2.25
C GLY A 29 -5.25 -1.08 -3.71
N ARG A 30 -6.21 -1.96 -4.04
CA ARG A 30 -6.41 -2.43 -5.42
C ARG A 30 -6.70 -1.29 -6.39
N SER A 31 -7.55 -0.34 -6.00
CA SER A 31 -7.82 0.87 -6.81
C SER A 31 -6.58 1.75 -6.92
N LEU A 32 -5.85 1.95 -5.81
CA LEU A 32 -4.59 2.69 -5.78
C LEU A 32 -3.53 2.10 -6.72
N PHE A 33 -3.48 0.77 -6.87
CA PHE A 33 -2.58 0.11 -7.82
C PHE A 33 -2.87 0.54 -9.27
N TYR A 34 -4.15 0.58 -9.67
CA TYR A 34 -4.54 1.03 -11.00
C TYR A 34 -4.35 2.54 -11.19
N CYS A 35 -4.43 3.35 -10.13
CA CYS A 35 -4.14 4.79 -10.19
C CYS A 35 -2.72 5.09 -10.71
N LYS A 36 -1.75 4.18 -10.54
CA LYS A 36 -0.40 4.30 -11.13
C LYS A 36 -0.40 4.33 -12.66
N LEU A 37 -1.47 3.86 -13.30
CA LEU A 37 -1.60 3.78 -14.75
C LEU A 37 -2.31 5.00 -15.36
N VAL A 38 -2.89 5.88 -14.54
CA VAL A 38 -3.64 7.05 -15.02
C VAL A 38 -2.73 8.04 -15.73
N CYS A 39 -1.62 8.43 -15.10
CA CYS A 39 -0.62 9.30 -15.71
C CYS A 39 0.74 9.20 -14.99
N LYS A 40 1.78 9.76 -15.61
CA LYS A 40 3.14 9.80 -15.04
C LYS A 40 3.20 10.55 -13.70
N SER A 41 2.41 11.61 -13.54
CA SER A 41 2.38 12.40 -12.29
C SER A 41 1.83 11.57 -11.13
N TRP A 42 0.70 10.88 -11.33
CA TRP A 42 0.10 10.02 -10.31
C TRP A 42 1.00 8.85 -9.95
N LYS A 43 1.63 8.20 -10.94
CA LYS A 43 2.64 7.17 -10.69
C LYS A 43 3.78 7.70 -9.82
N ARG A 44 4.30 8.91 -10.11
CA ARG A 44 5.37 9.54 -9.33
C ARG A 44 4.92 9.77 -7.88
N LEU A 45 3.75 10.35 -7.66
CA LEU A 45 3.21 10.60 -6.32
C LEU A 45 3.01 9.32 -5.52
N ILE A 46 2.47 8.28 -6.14
CA ILE A 46 2.22 6.99 -5.48
C ILE A 46 3.53 6.27 -5.10
N LEU A 47 4.62 6.48 -5.86
CA LEU A 47 5.92 5.87 -5.61
C LEU A 47 6.86 6.75 -4.78
N ASP A 48 6.47 7.99 -4.47
CA ASP A 48 7.26 8.91 -3.67
C ASP A 48 7.30 8.45 -2.21
N SER A 49 8.51 8.36 -1.64
CA SER A 49 8.71 7.96 -0.26
C SER A 49 8.02 8.88 0.75
N LYS A 50 7.83 10.17 0.42
CA LYS A 50 7.08 11.16 1.21
C LYS A 50 5.62 10.72 1.39
N TYR A 51 4.97 10.28 0.31
CA TYR A 51 3.54 9.99 0.29
C TYR A 51 3.21 8.51 0.52
N LEU A 52 4.16 7.60 0.26
CA LEU A 52 4.01 6.15 0.48
C LEU A 52 3.62 5.77 1.92
N LYS A 53 4.01 6.56 2.92
CA LYS A 53 3.63 6.35 4.33
C LYS A 53 2.17 6.75 4.63
N LEU A 54 1.61 7.59 3.79
CA LEU A 54 0.27 8.15 3.94
C LEU A 54 -0.78 7.32 3.19
N LEU A 55 -0.36 6.71 2.08
CA LEU A 55 -1.18 5.88 1.22
C LEU A 55 -1.43 4.49 1.83
N PRO A 56 -2.60 3.89 1.58
CA PRO A 56 -2.86 2.50 1.96
C PRO A 56 -1.87 1.58 1.23
N GLN A 57 -0.90 1.05 1.99
CA GLN A 57 0.08 0.08 1.53
C GLN A 57 -0.64 -1.14 0.96
N THR A 58 -0.55 -1.30 -0.37
CA THR A 58 -1.44 -2.17 -1.16
C THR A 58 -1.08 -3.66 -1.08
N MET A 59 0.06 -4.00 -0.51
CA MET A 59 0.49 -5.38 -0.35
C MET A 59 0.86 -5.49 1.10
N ALA A 60 -0.16 -5.62 1.96
CA ALA A 60 0.11 -5.78 3.38
C ALA A 60 1.00 -7.01 3.54
N ASP A 61 0.67 -8.13 2.89
CA ASP A 61 1.23 -9.42 3.27
C ASP A 61 1.06 -10.50 2.21
N PHE A 62 1.89 -11.54 2.27
CA PHE A 62 1.80 -12.74 1.46
C PHE A 62 1.87 -13.99 2.35
N PHE A 63 1.25 -15.07 1.86
CA PHE A 63 1.35 -16.38 2.48
C PHE A 63 2.47 -17.19 1.85
N TYR A 64 3.17 -17.99 2.64
CA TYR A 64 4.13 -18.98 2.17
C TYR A 64 4.05 -20.26 3.00
N ASP A 65 4.37 -21.39 2.37
CA ASP A 65 4.35 -22.70 3.01
C ASP A 65 5.78 -23.09 3.42
N THR A 66 5.93 -23.67 4.62
CA THR A 66 7.19 -24.26 5.08
C THR A 66 7.26 -25.75 4.76
N TYR A 67 8.45 -26.33 4.86
CA TYR A 67 8.66 -27.78 4.69
C TYR A 67 7.86 -28.63 5.69
N GLU A 68 7.47 -28.04 6.82
CA GLU A 68 6.66 -28.68 7.86
C GLU A 68 5.15 -28.68 7.53
N GLY A 69 4.75 -28.05 6.41
CA GLY A 69 3.36 -27.95 5.98
C GLY A 69 2.59 -26.81 6.65
N TYR A 70 3.25 -25.96 7.42
CA TYR A 70 2.63 -24.76 8.00
C TYR A 70 2.61 -23.62 7.00
N ARG A 71 1.45 -22.98 6.89
CA ARG A 71 1.29 -21.73 6.13
C ARG A 71 1.51 -20.53 7.04
N HIS A 72 2.50 -19.73 6.69
CA HIS A 72 2.83 -18.49 7.39
C HIS A 72 2.33 -17.29 6.61
N PHE A 73 2.09 -16.19 7.32
CA PHE A 73 1.69 -14.91 6.76
C PHE A 73 2.72 -13.86 7.17
N THR A 74 3.29 -13.17 6.19
CA THR A 74 4.35 -12.18 6.43
C THR A 74 4.21 -11.00 5.50
N ASN A 75 4.68 -9.83 5.95
CA ASN A 75 4.73 -8.64 5.12
C ASN A 75 5.94 -8.65 4.19
N VAL A 76 6.03 -7.64 3.32
CA VAL A 76 7.18 -7.43 2.40
C VAL A 76 8.52 -7.27 3.13
N THR A 77 8.52 -6.91 4.42
CA THR A 77 9.74 -6.78 5.24
C THR A 77 10.09 -8.06 6.01
N GLY A 78 9.34 -9.15 5.85
CA GLY A 78 9.57 -10.41 6.56
C GLY A 78 9.10 -10.38 8.02
N GLU A 79 8.34 -9.37 8.42
CA GLU A 79 7.75 -9.25 9.75
C GLU A 79 6.35 -9.89 9.77
N PRO A 80 5.91 -10.44 10.90
CA PRO A 80 4.52 -10.87 11.07
C PRO A 80 3.60 -9.62 11.05
N PRO A 81 2.58 -9.58 10.20
CA PRO A 81 1.65 -8.47 10.18
C PRO A 81 0.80 -8.36 11.44
N SER A 82 0.30 -7.14 11.65
CA SER A 82 -0.68 -6.90 12.69
C SER A 82 -2.05 -7.49 12.31
N LEU A 83 -2.35 -8.67 12.82
CA LEU A 83 -3.63 -9.35 12.66
C LEU A 83 -4.68 -8.94 13.71
N LYS A 84 -4.59 -7.72 14.25
CA LYS A 84 -5.53 -7.21 15.27
C LYS A 84 -6.99 -7.14 14.79
N PHE A 85 -7.23 -7.27 13.49
CA PHE A 85 -8.57 -7.37 12.92
C PHE A 85 -9.19 -8.76 13.15
N LEU A 86 -8.39 -9.81 13.36
CA LEU A 86 -8.87 -11.12 13.73
C LEU A 86 -9.30 -11.09 15.19
N ARG A 87 -10.46 -11.68 15.48
CA ARG A 87 -11.01 -11.78 16.84
C ARG A 87 -10.37 -12.90 17.67
N PHE A 88 -9.39 -13.60 17.12
CA PHE A 88 -8.72 -14.76 17.70
C PHE A 88 -7.20 -14.68 17.47
N SER A 89 -6.43 -15.32 18.34
CA SER A 89 -4.97 -15.40 18.17
C SER A 89 -4.60 -16.43 17.11
N MET A 90 -3.63 -16.12 16.26
CA MET A 90 -3.12 -17.06 15.25
C MET A 90 -2.23 -18.17 15.84
N ASP A 91 -1.84 -18.07 17.12
CA ASP A 91 -0.93 -19.03 17.76
C ASP A 91 -1.45 -20.48 17.75
N ASN A 92 -2.77 -20.68 17.54
CA ASN A 92 -3.42 -21.99 17.50
C ASN A 92 -4.26 -22.21 16.22
N VAL A 93 -4.10 -21.38 15.19
CA VAL A 93 -4.95 -21.40 14.00
C VAL A 93 -4.07 -21.49 12.75
N ALA A 94 -4.17 -22.61 12.04
CA ALA A 94 -3.42 -22.84 10.81
C ALA A 94 -4.19 -22.30 9.61
N VAL A 95 -3.58 -21.43 8.80
CA VAL A 95 -4.23 -20.97 7.57
C VAL A 95 -4.22 -22.09 6.53
N SER A 96 -5.39 -22.58 6.13
CA SER A 96 -5.55 -23.58 5.09
C SER A 96 -5.59 -22.95 3.69
N ASP A 97 -6.27 -21.81 3.51
CA ASP A 97 -6.40 -21.15 2.21
C ASP A 97 -6.67 -19.64 2.34
N CYS A 98 -6.46 -18.87 1.28
CA CYS A 98 -6.79 -17.46 1.23
C CYS A 98 -7.32 -17.05 -0.15
N CYS A 99 -8.44 -16.34 -0.19
CA CYS A 99 -9.01 -15.84 -1.45
C CYS A 99 -9.75 -14.53 -1.23
N ASN A 100 -9.51 -13.52 -2.07
CA ASN A 100 -10.21 -12.23 -2.05
C ASN A 100 -10.24 -11.52 -0.68
N GLY A 101 -9.18 -11.66 0.14
CA GLY A 101 -9.13 -11.08 1.48
C GLY A 101 -9.88 -11.88 2.55
N LEU A 102 -10.37 -13.07 2.22
CA LEU A 102 -10.85 -14.06 3.16
C LEU A 102 -9.73 -15.07 3.46
N ILE A 103 -9.68 -15.51 4.71
CA ILE A 103 -8.71 -16.50 5.20
C ILE A 103 -9.52 -17.70 5.71
N LEU A 104 -9.20 -18.89 5.20
CA LEU A 104 -9.66 -20.17 5.73
C LEU A 104 -8.64 -20.64 6.77
N CYS A 105 -9.14 -20.92 7.96
CA CYS A 105 -8.39 -21.16 9.18
C CYS A 105 -8.85 -22.48 9.81
#